data_AF-A0A968M2L2-F1
#
_entry.id   AF-A0A968M2L2-F1
#
_cell.length_a   1.000
_cell.length_b   1.000
_cell.length_c   1.000
_cell.angle_alpha   90.00
_cell.angle_beta   90.00
_cell.angle_gamma   90.00
#
_symmetry.space_group_name_H-M   'P 1'
#
loop_
_entity.id
_entity.type
_entity.pdbx_description
1 polymer ?
#
loop_
_entity_poly.entity_id
_entity_poly.type
_entity_poly.pdbx_seq_one_letter_code
_entity_poly.pdbx_strand_id
1 'polypeptide(L)' 'MGKVPVSKIAELRQKAGLTQQALALKVDVTETTIRNYEKGRSILEWIERVIRLCDALDCQPSDLIDYVEAETVGDDS' A
#
# COMPACT_ATOMS: atom_id res chain seq x y z
N MET A 1 7.18 -22.74 -15.99
CA MET A 1 6.82 -21.37 -16.44
C MET A 1 6.59 -20.54 -15.17
N GLY A 2 7.42 -19.54 -14.86
CA GLY A 2 7.24 -18.70 -13.67
C GLY A 2 6.02 -17.77 -13.82
N LYS A 3 5.33 -17.47 -12.72
CA LYS A 3 4.27 -16.45 -12.72
C LYS A 3 4.94 -15.06 -12.69
N VAL A 4 4.43 -14.12 -13.49
CA VAL A 4 4.88 -12.71 -13.46
C VAL A 4 3.81 -11.89 -12.75
N PRO A 5 4.15 -11.15 -11.68
CA PRO A 5 3.18 -10.29 -10.99
C PRO A 5 2.76 -9.12 -11.89
N VAL A 6 1.48 -8.75 -11.83
CA VAL A 6 0.91 -7.60 -12.53
C VAL A 6 0.07 -6.79 -11.55
N SER A 7 0.16 -5.46 -11.63
CA SER A 7 -0.61 -4.56 -10.76
C SER A 7 -2.09 -4.63 -11.10
N LYS A 8 -2.93 -4.85 -10.08
CA LYS A 8 -4.39 -4.80 -10.19
C LYS A 8 -4.98 -3.46 -9.73
N ILE A 9 -4.14 -2.50 -9.33
CA ILE A 9 -4.59 -1.23 -8.73
C ILE A 9 -5.48 -0.45 -9.70
N ALA A 10 -5.12 -0.39 -10.99
CA ALA A 10 -5.91 0.31 -12.00
C ALA A 10 -7.31 -0.30 -12.17
N GLU A 11 -7.39 -1.63 -12.22
CA GLU A 11 -8.65 -2.36 -12.36
C GLU A 11 -9.55 -2.14 -11.13
N LEU A 12 -9.00 -2.28 -9.93
CA LEU A 12 -9.74 -2.09 -8.67
C LEU A 12 -10.21 -0.64 -8.51
N ARG A 13 -9.36 0.33 -8.84
CA ARG A 13 -9.72 1.75 -8.83
C ARG A 13 -10.89 2.04 -9.77
N GLN A 14 -10.85 1.51 -11.00
CA GLN A 14 -11.93 1.69 -11.99
C GLN A 14 -13.23 1.03 -11.52
N LYS A 15 -13.17 -0.18 -10.96
CA LYS A 15 -14.33 -0.86 -10.35
C LYS A 15 -14.95 -0.05 -9.20
N ALA A 16 -14.13 0.69 -8.46
CA ALA A 16 -14.59 1.60 -7.40
C ALA A 16 -15.09 2.96 -7.93
N GLY A 17 -15.08 3.20 -9.25
CA GLY A 17 -15.52 4.47 -9.85
C GLY A 17 -14.58 5.65 -9.59
N LEU A 18 -13.30 5.39 -9.25
CA LEU A 18 -12.35 6.43 -8.86
C LEU A 18 -11.44 6.83 -10.02
N THR A 19 -11.12 8.13 -10.13
CA THR A 19 -10.00 8.61 -10.96
C THR A 19 -8.67 8.38 -10.23
N GLN A 20 -7.54 8.45 -10.95
CA GLN A 20 -6.21 8.36 -10.31
C GLN A 20 -6.04 9.42 -9.21
N GLN A 21 -6.48 10.66 -9.49
CA GLN A 21 -6.47 11.76 -8.53
C GLN A 21 -7.37 11.48 -7.31
N ALA A 22 -8.58 10.94 -7.52
CA ALA A 22 -9.49 10.63 -6.42
C ALA A 22 -8.95 9.53 -5.50
N LEU A 23 -8.30 8.50 -6.05
CA LEU A 23 -7.61 7.48 -5.25
C LEU A 23 -6.43 8.08 -4.50
N ALA A 24 -5.64 8.93 -5.16
CA ALA A 24 -4.48 9.58 -4.57
C ALA A 24 -4.86 10.40 -3.31
N LEU A 25 -5.93 11.20 -3.41
CA LEU A 25 -6.47 11.96 -2.28
C LEU A 25 -6.96 11.06 -1.13
N LYS A 26 -7.56 9.90 -1.44
CA LYS A 26 -8.09 8.97 -0.43
C LYS A 26 -7.01 8.25 0.39
N VAL A 27 -5.83 8.06 -0.19
CA VAL A 27 -4.72 7.32 0.43
C VAL A 27 -3.51 8.21 0.72
N ASP A 28 -3.73 9.54 0.68
CA ASP A 28 -2.75 10.58 1.00
C ASP A 28 -1.42 10.46 0.22
N VAL A 29 -1.52 10.34 -1.11
CA VAL A 29 -0.37 10.35 -2.02
C VAL A 29 -0.63 11.23 -3.23
N THR A 30 0.38 11.40 -4.09
CA THR A 30 0.22 12.14 -5.36
C THR A 30 -0.41 11.28 -6.45
N GLU A 31 -1.06 11.91 -7.44
CA GLU A 31 -1.56 11.20 -8.64
C GLU A 31 -0.43 10.45 -9.37
N THR A 32 0.77 11.05 -9.45
CA THR A 32 1.97 10.43 -10.02
C THR A 32 2.35 9.16 -9.26
N THR A 33 2.22 9.16 -7.93
CA THR A 33 2.44 7.96 -7.11
C THR A 33 1.46 6.84 -7.48
N ILE A 34 0.16 7.14 -7.62
CA ILE A 34 -0.83 6.15 -8.07
C ILE A 34 -0.51 5.62 -9.46
N ARG A 35 -0.16 6.50 -10.40
CA ARG A 35 0.25 6.09 -11.75
C ARG A 35 1.46 5.16 -11.73
N ASN A 36 2.43 5.44 -10.85
CA ASN A 36 3.58 4.58 -10.64
C ASN A 36 3.18 3.25 -9.99
N TYR A 37 2.21 3.24 -9.08
CA TYR A 37 1.69 1.99 -8.52
C TYR A 37 0.94 1.14 -9.56
N GLU A 38 0.29 1.76 -10.53
CA GLU A 38 -0.40 1.05 -11.61
C GLU A 38 0.54 0.45 -12.66
N LYS A 39 1.76 0.98 -12.83
CA LYS A 39 2.69 0.59 -13.91
C LYS A 39 4.04 0.06 -13.43
N GLY A 40 4.42 0.35 -12.20
CA GLY A 40 5.76 0.16 -11.66
C GLY A 40 5.99 -1.23 -11.06
N ARG A 41 7.24 -1.69 -11.14
CA ARG A 41 7.67 -2.97 -10.56
C ARG A 41 7.94 -2.89 -9.06
N SER A 42 8.36 -1.73 -8.56
CA SER A 42 8.71 -1.53 -7.15
C SER A 42 7.54 -1.78 -6.20
N ILE A 43 6.32 -1.34 -6.55
CA ILE A 43 5.14 -1.62 -5.72
C ILE A 43 4.80 -3.10 -5.70
N LEU A 44 5.04 -3.83 -6.79
CA LEU A 44 4.76 -5.26 -6.88
C LEU A 44 5.70 -6.06 -5.99
N GLU A 45 6.99 -5.70 -6.00
CA GLU A 45 7.98 -6.30 -5.10
C GLU A 45 7.62 -6.06 -3.63
N TRP A 46 7.17 -4.86 -3.29
CA TRP A 46 6.72 -4.54 -1.93
C TRP A 46 5.45 -5.32 -1.55
N ILE A 47 4.43 -5.35 -2.41
CA ILE A 47 3.18 -6.11 -2.19
C ILE A 47 3.49 -7.60 -2.03
N GLU A 48 4.32 -8.19 -2.89
CA GLU A 48 4.72 -9.60 -2.76
C GLU A 48 5.39 -9.88 -1.42
N ARG A 49 6.23 -8.95 -0.95
CA ARG A 49 6.91 -9.12 0.33
C ARG A 49 5.93 -9.05 1.50
N VAL A 50 4.94 -8.16 1.45
CA VAL A 50 3.86 -8.09 2.44
C VAL A 50 3.00 -9.36 2.42
N ILE A 51 2.65 -9.88 1.24
CA ILE A 51 1.90 -11.15 1.12
C ILE A 51 2.69 -12.29 1.78
N ARG A 52 3.99 -12.42 1.48
CA ARG A 52 4.84 -13.45 2.09
C ARG A 52 4.95 -13.32 3.61
N LEU A 53 4.94 -12.10 4.15
CA LEU A 53 4.90 -11.88 5.60
C LEU A 53 3.57 -12.36 6.19
N CYS A 54 2.44 -11.99 5.56
CA CYS A 54 1.11 -12.40 5.98
C CYS A 54 0.96 -13.93 5.96
N ASP A 55 1.39 -14.58 4.87
CA ASP A 55 1.35 -16.04 4.72
C ASP A 55 2.22 -16.75 5.78
N ALA A 56 3.39 -16.18 6.12
CA ALA A 56 4.31 -16.77 7.08
C ALA A 56 3.87 -16.60 8.55
N LEU A 57 3.07 -15.56 8.83
CA LEU A 57 2.61 -15.21 10.17
C LEU A 57 1.14 -15.55 10.41
N ASP A 58 0.45 -16.10 9.40
CA ASP A 58 -0.99 -16.38 9.43
C ASP A 58 -1.84 -15.17 9.86
N CYS A 59 -1.56 -14.01 9.25
CA CYS A 59 -2.18 -12.73 9.59
C CYS A 59 -2.62 -11.94 8.35
N GLN A 60 -3.30 -10.82 8.56
CA GLN A 60 -3.64 -9.84 7.51
C GLN A 60 -2.66 -8.65 7.53
N PRO A 61 -2.54 -7.86 6.44
CA PRO A 61 -1.65 -6.70 6.41
C PRO A 61 -1.91 -5.67 7.51
N SER A 62 -3.16 -5.54 7.97
CA SER A 62 -3.53 -4.66 9.10
C SER A 62 -2.86 -5.06 10.41
N ASP A 63 -2.54 -6.34 10.57
CA ASP A 63 -1.98 -6.89 11.81
C ASP A 63 -0.45 -6.66 11.89
N LEU A 64 0.17 -6.14 10.81
CA LEU A 64 1.61 -5.87 10.73
C LEU A 64 2.01 -4.52 11.34
N ILE A 65 1.06 -3.66 11.71
CA ILE A 65 1.33 -2.31 12.20
C ILE A 65 0.36 -1.93 13.33
N ASP A 66 0.89 -1.28 14.36
CA ASP A 66 0.12 -0.63 15.41
C ASP A 66 0.36 0.88 15.35
N TYR A 67 -0.68 1.65 15.69
CA TYR A 67 -0.60 3.10 15.81
C TYR A 67 -0.58 3.45 17.30
N VAL A 68 0.60 3.70 17.84
CA VAL A 68 0.77 4.21 19.20
C VAL A 68 0.70 5.74 19.19
N GLU A 69 0.04 6.33 20.18
CA GLU A 69 0.10 7.79 20.36
C GLU A 69 1.55 8.18 20.63
N ALA A 70 2.01 9.25 19.97
CA ALA A 70 3.29 9.85 20.35
C ALA A 70 3.09 10.50 21.72
N GLU A 71 3.37 9.77 22.79
CA GLU A 71 3.50 10.37 24.13
C GLU A 71 4.38 11.60 23.97
N THR A 72 3.84 12.77 24.34
CA THR A 72 4.57 14.02 24.37
C THR A 72 5.83 13.77 25.17
N VAL A 73 6.98 13.66 24.48
CA VAL A 73 8.28 13.77 25.11
C VAL A 73 8.27 15.15 25.72
N GLY A 74 7.91 15.20 27.00
CA GLY A 74 8.10 16.37 27.83
C GLY A 74 9.58 16.68 27.73
N ASP A 75 9.85 17.82 27.12
CA ASP A 75 11.05 18.62 27.32
C ASP A 75 11.17 18.86 28.83
N ASP A 76 11.77 17.90 29.55
CA ASP A 76 12.21 18.10 30.92
C ASP A 76 13.66 18.58 30.89
N SER A 77 13.76 19.90 30.99
CA SER A 77 14.85 20.70 31.59
C SER A 77 16.22 20.76 30.88
#